data_AF-A0AAV1DSG6-F1
#
_entry.id   AF-A0AAV1DSG6-F1
#
_cell.length_a   1.000
_cell.length_b   1.000
_cell.length_c   1.000
_cell.angle_alpha   90.00
_cell.angle_beta   90.00
_cell.angle_gamma   90.00
#
_symmetry.space_group_name_H-M   'P 1'
#
loop_
_entity.id
_entity.type
_entity.pdbx_description
1 polymer ?
#
loop_
_entity_poly.entity_id
_entity_poly.type
_entity_poly.pdbx_seq_one_letter_code
_entity_poly.pdbx_strand_id
1 'polypeptide(L)'
;MIPMIFVETNDVNYADIMIGFYFGYHGDDSPFDGLFGMHAYSFPPEIGLLHLDGDELWVVDPDKLKFAFSTDLESMAIHEIGHVLGLGHSRIKSAVMYPTTPPNKRIVDLTKDDVNGLQQLYEVNPNFKPGPNWESSSLEYSRGDKEFWLEHAFGDDSSLFFID
;
A
#
# COMPACT_ATOMS: atom_id res chain seq x y z
N MET A 1 12.98 16.06 -11.15
CA MET A 1 12.76 14.61 -11.15
C MET A 1 13.95 13.95 -10.49
N ILE A 2 13.80 13.60 -9.24
CA ILE A 2 14.65 12.60 -8.61
C ILE A 2 13.95 11.27 -8.87
N PRO A 3 14.50 10.36 -9.69
CA PRO A 3 13.92 9.04 -9.81
C PRO A 3 14.04 8.35 -8.45
N MET A 4 12.92 7.87 -7.90
CA MET A 4 12.93 6.98 -6.75
C MET A 4 13.53 5.64 -7.21
N ILE A 5 14.62 5.23 -6.57
CA ILE A 5 15.35 4.00 -6.89
C ILE A 5 15.36 3.14 -5.62
N PHE A 6 14.84 1.93 -5.72
CA PHE A 6 14.92 0.94 -4.66
C PHE A 6 16.08 0.00 -4.92
N VAL A 7 16.89 -0.24 -3.89
CA VAL A 7 18.01 -1.19 -3.92
C VAL A 7 17.85 -2.12 -2.73
N GLU A 8 17.75 -3.42 -3.00
CA GLU A 8 17.72 -4.43 -1.96
C GLU A 8 19.07 -4.48 -1.23
N THR A 9 19.02 -4.56 0.10
CA THR A 9 20.20 -4.73 0.96
C THR A 9 19.91 -5.76 2.03
N ASN A 10 20.96 -6.50 2.43
CA ASN A 10 20.90 -7.40 3.59
C ASN A 10 21.41 -6.72 4.87
N ASP A 11 21.88 -5.48 4.80
CA ASP A 11 22.29 -4.72 5.97
C ASP A 11 21.12 -3.89 6.50
N VAL A 12 20.52 -4.43 7.57
CA VAL A 12 19.39 -3.82 8.28
C VAL A 12 19.68 -2.41 8.80
N ASN A 13 20.95 -2.03 9.00
CA ASN A 13 21.30 -0.70 9.51
C ASN A 13 21.31 0.38 8.42
N TYR A 14 21.24 -0.02 7.14
CA TYR A 14 21.20 0.90 6.00
C TYR A 14 19.90 0.80 5.19
N ALA A 15 18.95 -0.03 5.63
CA ALA A 15 17.68 -0.17 4.94
C ALA A 15 16.75 0.99 5.33
N ASP A 16 16.33 1.78 4.35
CA ASP A 16 15.28 2.80 4.54
C ASP A 16 13.89 2.17 4.71
N ILE A 17 13.70 0.97 4.16
CA ILE A 17 12.47 0.19 4.26
C ILE A 17 12.80 -1.22 4.69
N MET A 18 12.19 -1.68 5.78
CA MET A 18 12.32 -3.05 6.27
C MET A 18 10.99 -3.78 6.12
N ILE A 19 11.03 -4.94 5.46
CA ILE A 19 9.85 -5.77 5.19
C ILE A 19 10.04 -7.09 5.93
N GLY A 20 9.05 -7.50 6.73
CA GLY A 20 9.14 -8.73 7.51
C GLY A 20 7.79 -9.40 7.74
N PHE A 21 7.84 -10.72 7.95
CA PHE A 21 6.71 -11.50 8.47
C PHE A 21 6.83 -11.65 9.97
N TYR A 22 5.77 -11.32 10.70
CA TYR A 22 5.73 -11.39 12.16
C TYR A 22 4.50 -12.16 12.62
N PHE A 23 4.50 -12.58 13.89
CA PHE A 23 3.44 -13.42 14.45
C PHE A 23 3.05 -12.87 15.82
N GLY A 24 1.75 -12.76 16.10
CA GLY A 24 1.27 -12.28 17.40
C GLY A 24 1.96 -10.98 17.84
N TYR A 25 2.39 -10.91 19.10
CA TYR A 25 3.16 -9.76 19.60
C TYR A 25 4.62 -9.78 19.09
N HIS A 26 5.04 -8.67 18.47
CA HIS A 26 6.35 -8.56 17.82
C HIS A 26 7.11 -7.24 18.06
N GLY A 27 6.74 -6.48 19.09
CA GLY A 27 7.62 -5.46 19.69
C GLY A 27 7.24 -4.00 19.44
N ASP A 28 6.08 -3.73 18.84
CA ASP A 28 5.59 -2.37 18.51
C ASP A 28 4.15 -2.09 19.02
N ASP A 29 3.71 -2.86 20.03
CA ASP A 29 2.38 -2.77 20.63
C ASP A 29 1.20 -3.00 19.67
N SER A 30 1.45 -3.45 18.44
CA SER A 30 0.45 -3.81 17.42
C SER A 30 0.50 -5.30 17.09
N PRO A 31 0.08 -6.19 18.01
CA PRO A 31 0.14 -7.63 17.78
C PRO A 31 -0.80 -8.06 16.66
N PHE A 32 -0.35 -9.00 15.82
CA PHE A 32 -1.23 -9.68 14.86
C PHE A 32 -2.24 -10.59 15.58
N ASP A 33 -3.41 -10.76 14.96
CA ASP A 33 -4.60 -11.42 15.51
C ASP A 33 -4.83 -12.83 14.94
N GLY A 34 -3.97 -13.28 14.02
CA GLY A 34 -4.00 -14.60 13.42
C GLY A 34 -4.88 -14.65 12.16
N LEU A 35 -5.18 -15.87 11.72
CA LEU A 35 -5.84 -16.13 10.44
C LEU A 35 -7.13 -15.30 10.20
N PHE A 36 -7.20 -14.65 9.03
CA PHE A 36 -8.34 -13.87 8.51
C PHE A 36 -8.59 -12.51 9.17
N GLY A 37 -7.63 -12.01 9.94
CA GLY A 37 -7.73 -10.77 10.70
C GLY A 37 -7.01 -9.61 10.02
N MET A 38 -6.11 -8.96 10.74
CA MET A 38 -5.20 -7.95 10.23
C MET A 38 -4.10 -8.63 9.41
N HIS A 39 -4.07 -8.35 8.11
CA HIS A 39 -3.15 -9.04 7.21
C HIS A 39 -1.75 -8.43 7.19
N ALA A 40 -1.68 -7.11 7.33
CA ALA A 40 -0.45 -6.34 7.26
C ALA A 40 -0.70 -4.95 7.84
N TYR A 41 0.39 -4.25 8.15
CA TYR A 41 0.39 -2.80 8.32
C TYR A 41 1.79 -2.25 8.10
N SER A 42 1.87 -0.94 7.97
CA SER A 42 3.12 -0.24 7.75
C SER A 42 3.16 1.07 8.49
N PHE A 43 4.38 1.56 8.67
CA PHE A 43 4.63 2.85 9.27
C PHE A 43 5.06 3.81 8.17
N PRO A 44 4.47 5.02 8.11
CA PRO A 44 4.84 6.01 7.11
C PRO A 44 6.30 6.45 7.30
N PRO A 45 6.88 7.19 6.33
CA PRO A 45 8.18 7.82 6.49
C PRO A 45 8.25 8.61 7.81
N GLU A 46 9.38 8.62 8.53
CA GLU A 46 10.70 8.03 8.21
C GLU A 46 10.93 6.63 8.82
N ILE A 47 9.89 5.99 9.36
CA ILE A 47 10.06 4.71 10.08
C ILE A 47 10.34 3.55 9.11
N GLY A 48 9.62 3.51 7.99
CA GLY A 48 9.92 2.58 6.90
C GLY A 48 9.71 1.10 7.23
N LEU A 49 8.82 0.76 8.16
CA LEU A 49 8.55 -0.62 8.53
C LEU A 49 7.28 -1.12 7.82
N LEU A 50 7.34 -2.34 7.29
CA LEU A 50 6.23 -3.07 6.69
C LEU A 50 6.14 -4.46 7.35
N HIS A 51 5.09 -4.67 8.13
CA HIS A 51 4.82 -5.91 8.83
C HIS A 51 3.73 -6.69 8.10
N LEU A 52 4.01 -7.96 7.77
CA LEU A 52 3.07 -8.92 7.21
C LEU A 52 2.71 -9.95 8.28
N ASP A 53 1.42 -10.27 8.44
CA ASP A 53 1.00 -11.31 9.36
C ASP A 53 1.43 -12.69 8.83
N GLY A 54 2.33 -13.35 9.55
CA GLY A 54 2.81 -14.68 9.21
C GLY A 54 1.75 -15.79 9.38
N ASP A 55 0.66 -15.54 10.08
CA ASP A 55 -0.44 -16.49 10.25
C ASP A 55 -1.40 -16.51 9.03
N GLU A 56 -1.29 -15.56 8.11
CA GLU A 56 -2.18 -15.47 6.94
C GLU A 56 -1.85 -16.45 5.80
N LEU A 57 -2.88 -16.77 5.01
CA LEU A 57 -2.75 -17.64 3.83
C LEU A 57 -2.27 -16.86 2.60
N TRP A 58 -0.98 -16.56 2.57
CA TRP A 58 -0.34 -15.86 1.46
C TRP A 58 -0.25 -16.70 0.18
N VAL A 59 -0.63 -16.09 -0.94
CA VAL A 59 -0.42 -16.65 -2.28
C VAL A 59 0.37 -15.66 -3.14
N VAL A 60 1.37 -16.17 -3.87
CA VAL A 60 2.24 -15.39 -4.77
C VAL A 60 1.79 -15.50 -6.23
N ASP A 61 1.04 -16.55 -6.56
CA ASP A 61 0.45 -16.75 -7.87
C ASP A 61 -0.96 -17.30 -7.68
N PRO A 62 -1.96 -16.41 -7.50
CA PRO A 62 -3.32 -16.84 -7.26
C PRO A 62 -3.83 -17.65 -8.48
N ASP A 63 -3.38 -17.40 -9.70
CA ASP A 63 -3.86 -18.16 -10.86
C ASP A 63 -3.40 -19.63 -10.85
N LYS A 64 -2.32 -19.95 -10.12
CA LYS A 64 -1.82 -21.32 -9.93
C LYS A 64 -2.28 -21.97 -8.62
N LEU A 65 -2.45 -21.20 -7.56
CA LEU A 65 -2.77 -21.72 -6.22
C LEU A 65 -3.75 -20.77 -5.53
N LYS A 66 -4.99 -21.23 -5.32
CA LYS A 66 -5.99 -20.51 -4.49
C LYS A 66 -6.48 -21.43 -3.39
N PHE A 67 -6.48 -20.91 -2.17
CA PHE A 67 -7.24 -21.50 -1.07
C PHE A 67 -8.57 -20.75 -0.92
N ALA A 68 -9.53 -21.35 -0.21
CA ALA A 68 -10.67 -20.57 0.24
C ALA A 68 -10.13 -19.44 1.13
N PHE A 69 -10.42 -18.19 0.77
CA PHE A 69 -10.00 -16.99 1.49
C PHE A 69 -8.48 -16.70 1.54
N SER A 70 -7.68 -17.13 0.55
CA SER A 70 -6.27 -16.71 0.49
C SER A 70 -6.09 -15.24 0.10
N THR A 71 -4.99 -14.66 0.58
CA THR A 71 -4.61 -13.26 0.35
C THR A 71 -3.41 -13.19 -0.59
N ASP A 72 -3.54 -12.36 -1.63
CA ASP A 72 -2.48 -12.16 -2.62
C ASP A 72 -1.37 -11.29 -2.02
N LEU A 73 -0.17 -11.86 -1.88
CA LEU A 73 0.96 -11.22 -1.22
C LEU A 73 1.42 -9.97 -1.97
N GLU A 74 1.42 -10.01 -3.29
CA GLU A 74 1.84 -8.88 -4.12
C GLU A 74 0.89 -7.69 -3.96
N SER A 75 -0.42 -7.94 -3.93
CA SER A 75 -1.43 -6.90 -3.72
C SER A 75 -1.27 -6.21 -2.37
N MET A 76 -1.07 -6.96 -1.28
CA MET A 76 -0.82 -6.38 0.04
C MET A 76 0.53 -5.66 0.10
N ALA A 77 1.59 -6.26 -0.45
CA ALA A 77 2.90 -5.62 -0.44
C ALA A 77 2.90 -4.26 -1.17
N ILE A 78 2.25 -4.14 -2.32
CA ILE A 78 2.18 -2.86 -3.05
C ILE A 78 1.32 -1.84 -2.28
N HIS A 79 0.22 -2.27 -1.63
CA HIS A 79 -0.61 -1.41 -0.79
C HIS A 79 0.20 -0.81 0.37
N GLU A 80 0.88 -1.66 1.14
CA GLU A 80 1.69 -1.21 2.27
C GLU A 80 2.93 -0.41 1.84
N ILE A 81 3.55 -0.75 0.71
CA ILE A 81 4.61 0.11 0.14
C ILE A 81 4.05 1.50 -0.17
N GLY A 82 2.81 1.63 -0.63
CA GLY A 82 2.16 2.92 -0.80
C GLY A 82 2.11 3.73 0.48
N HIS A 83 1.74 3.11 1.61
CA HIS A 83 1.77 3.73 2.94
C HIS A 83 3.18 4.08 3.41
N VAL A 84 4.17 3.20 3.19
CA VAL A 84 5.59 3.48 3.45
C VAL A 84 6.10 4.65 2.60
N LEU A 85 5.47 4.94 1.45
CA LEU A 85 5.75 6.12 0.62
C LEU A 85 4.83 7.31 0.95
N GLY A 86 4.05 7.25 2.02
CA GLY A 86 3.21 8.35 2.50
C GLY A 86 1.85 8.48 1.81
N LEU A 87 1.41 7.51 1.01
CA LEU A 87 0.04 7.48 0.51
C LEU A 87 -0.94 7.11 1.62
N GLY A 88 -2.10 7.78 1.63
CA GLY A 88 -3.27 7.34 2.38
C GLY A 88 -4.15 6.38 1.57
N HIS A 89 -5.23 5.92 2.20
CA HIS A 89 -6.22 5.09 1.54
C HIS A 89 -6.97 5.83 0.40
N SER A 90 -7.22 5.12 -0.69
CA SER A 90 -8.09 5.55 -1.79
C SER A 90 -9.55 5.13 -1.55
N ARG A 91 -10.49 5.88 -2.15
CA ARG A 91 -11.91 5.52 -2.23
C ARG A 91 -12.26 4.71 -3.48
N ILE A 92 -11.34 4.64 -4.44
CA ILE A 92 -11.55 3.95 -5.71
C ILE A 92 -11.33 2.46 -5.47
N LYS A 93 -12.37 1.64 -5.61
CA LYS A 93 -12.31 0.19 -5.33
C LYS A 93 -11.33 -0.59 -6.18
N SER A 94 -10.93 0.00 -7.31
CA SER A 94 -9.93 -0.55 -8.22
C SER A 94 -8.51 -0.07 -7.93
N ALA A 95 -8.33 0.95 -7.07
CA ALA A 95 -7.03 1.45 -6.66
C ALA A 95 -6.30 0.46 -5.75
N VAL A 96 -4.97 0.46 -5.85
CA VAL A 96 -4.14 -0.33 -4.96
C VAL A 96 -4.32 0.17 -3.52
N MET A 97 -4.41 1.48 -3.31
CA MET A 97 -4.61 2.04 -1.97
C MET A 97 -6.04 1.90 -1.41
N TYR A 98 -6.95 1.16 -2.04
CA TYR A 98 -8.26 0.91 -1.45
C TYR A 98 -8.13 0.04 -0.18
N PRO A 99 -8.75 0.39 0.96
CA PRO A 99 -8.44 -0.19 2.29
C PRO A 99 -8.84 -1.66 2.46
N THR A 100 -9.49 -2.28 1.47
CA THR A 100 -9.91 -3.68 1.58
C THR A 100 -9.63 -4.40 0.27
N THR A 101 -8.86 -5.48 0.33
CA THR A 101 -8.71 -6.39 -0.80
C THR A 101 -9.61 -7.61 -0.60
N PRO A 102 -10.55 -7.89 -1.51
CA PRO A 102 -11.34 -9.11 -1.45
C PRO A 102 -10.44 -10.35 -1.50
N PRO A 103 -10.78 -11.42 -0.76
CA PRO A 103 -10.02 -12.65 -0.83
C PRO A 103 -9.94 -13.19 -2.26
N ASN A 104 -8.82 -13.83 -2.61
CA ASN A 104 -8.57 -14.40 -3.94
C ASN A 104 -8.56 -13.41 -5.11
N LYS A 105 -8.45 -12.10 -4.83
CA LYS A 105 -8.33 -11.06 -5.84
C LYS A 105 -6.90 -10.51 -5.85
N ARG A 106 -6.36 -10.35 -7.06
CA ARG A 106 -5.08 -9.68 -7.31
C ARG A 106 -5.33 -8.26 -7.79
N ILE A 107 -4.80 -7.26 -7.09
CA ILE A 107 -4.88 -5.83 -7.36
C ILE A 107 -3.46 -5.27 -7.30
N VAL A 108 -2.79 -5.21 -8.47
CA VAL A 108 -1.40 -4.74 -8.58
C VAL A 108 -1.23 -3.63 -9.63
N ASP A 109 -2.26 -3.41 -10.44
CA ASP A 109 -2.26 -2.40 -11.48
C ASP A 109 -2.56 -1.05 -10.83
N LEU A 110 -1.57 -0.16 -10.81
CA LEU A 110 -1.73 1.20 -10.30
C LEU A 110 -2.80 1.94 -11.10
N THR A 111 -3.72 2.58 -10.38
CA THR A 111 -4.71 3.49 -10.96
C THR A 111 -4.15 4.90 -11.09
N LYS A 112 -4.93 5.76 -11.75
CA LYS A 112 -4.63 7.19 -11.83
C LYS A 112 -4.56 7.85 -10.46
N ASP A 113 -5.36 7.40 -9.51
CA ASP A 113 -5.38 7.95 -8.15
C ASP A 113 -4.07 7.64 -7.41
N ASP A 114 -3.63 6.38 -7.45
CA ASP A 114 -2.38 5.93 -6.84
C ASP A 114 -1.16 6.73 -7.38
N VAL A 115 -1.05 6.89 -8.70
CA VAL A 115 0.07 7.61 -9.32
C VAL A 115 -0.01 9.12 -9.08
N ASN A 116 -1.20 9.70 -9.13
CA ASN A 116 -1.37 11.13 -8.83
C ASN A 116 -0.99 11.42 -7.39
N GLY A 117 -1.29 10.52 -6.45
CA GLY A 117 -0.87 10.63 -5.06
C GLY A 117 0.66 10.68 -4.94
N LEU A 118 1.35 9.69 -5.54
CA LEU A 118 2.82 9.65 -5.49
C LEU A 118 3.49 10.85 -6.18
N GLN A 119 2.95 11.30 -7.32
CA GLN A 119 3.50 12.45 -8.04
C GLN A 119 3.32 13.78 -7.30
N GLN A 120 2.36 13.87 -6.38
CA GLN A 120 2.23 15.03 -5.50
C GLN A 120 3.31 15.03 -4.41
N LEU A 121 3.70 13.85 -3.91
CA LEU A 121 4.72 13.71 -2.88
C LEU A 121 6.15 13.82 -3.43
N TYR A 122 6.43 13.22 -4.60
CA TYR A 122 7.79 13.00 -5.09
C TYR A 122 8.09 13.58 -6.48
N GLU A 123 7.31 14.58 -6.89
CA GLU A 123 7.36 15.22 -8.20
C GLU A 123 6.82 14.37 -9.37
N VAL A 124 6.35 15.06 -10.41
CA VAL A 124 5.83 14.43 -11.62
C VAL A 124 6.95 13.74 -12.40
N ASN A 125 6.72 12.49 -12.79
CA ASN A 125 7.55 11.78 -13.75
C ASN A 125 7.03 12.03 -15.19
N PRO A 126 7.62 12.96 -15.98
CA PRO A 126 7.22 13.21 -17.36
C PRO A 126 7.35 12.02 -18.32
N ASN A 127 8.06 10.95 -17.94
CA ASN A 127 8.22 9.75 -18.74
C ASN A 127 7.23 8.63 -18.36
N PHE A 128 6.37 8.86 -17.36
CA PHE A 128 5.36 7.88 -16.98
C PHE A 128 4.40 7.64 -18.14
N LYS A 129 4.33 6.38 -18.59
CA LYS A 129 3.39 5.94 -19.63
C LYS A 129 2.35 5.04 -19.00
N PRO A 130 1.09 5.48 -18.91
CA PRO A 130 0.04 4.64 -18.34
C PRO A 130 -0.17 3.36 -19.17
N GLY A 131 -0.54 2.28 -18.49
CA GLY A 131 -0.89 1.01 -19.12
C GLY A 131 -2.22 1.07 -19.91
N PRO A 132 -2.53 0.06 -20.72
CA PRO A 132 -3.69 0.06 -21.61
C PRO A 132 -5.06 0.17 -20.92
N ASN A 133 -5.17 -0.17 -19.63
CA ASN A 133 -6.42 -0.10 -18.86
C ASN A 133 -6.54 1.18 -18.00
N TRP A 134 -5.68 2.17 -18.24
CA TRP A 134 -5.60 3.36 -17.39
C TRP A 134 -6.83 4.26 -17.44
N GLU A 135 -7.45 4.45 -18.61
CA GLU A 135 -8.59 5.36 -18.75
C GLU A 135 -9.89 4.80 -18.14
N SER A 136 -10.08 3.48 -18.05
CA SER A 136 -11.28 2.92 -17.42
C SER A 136 -11.33 3.16 -15.91
N SER A 137 -10.18 3.24 -15.23
CA SER A 137 -10.08 3.63 -13.81
C SER A 137 -10.48 5.10 -13.57
N SER A 138 -10.39 5.95 -14.60
CA SER A 138 -10.63 7.40 -14.49
C SER A 138 -12.11 7.80 -14.47
N LEU A 139 -13.02 6.91 -14.86
CA LEU A 139 -14.47 7.14 -14.85
C LEU A 139 -15.08 6.98 -13.43
N GLU A 140 -14.41 6.28 -12.51
CA GLU A 140 -14.83 6.19 -11.11
C GLU A 140 -14.52 7.48 -10.32
N TYR A 141 -13.49 8.24 -10.74
CA TYR A 141 -13.02 9.47 -10.08
C TYR A 141 -13.94 10.70 -10.24
N SER A 142 -14.79 10.75 -11.26
CA SER A 142 -15.47 12.02 -11.64
C SER A 142 -16.74 12.35 -10.84
N ARG A 143 -17.00 11.68 -9.71
CA ARG A 143 -18.29 11.77 -9.00
C ARG A 143 -18.16 12.23 -7.54
N GLY A 144 -17.41 13.31 -7.29
CA GLY A 144 -17.59 14.13 -6.08
C GLY A 144 -16.34 14.66 -5.38
N ASP A 145 -15.14 14.24 -5.74
CA ASP A 145 -13.98 14.33 -4.83
C ASP A 145 -12.99 15.47 -5.15
N LYS A 146 -13.40 16.74 -5.08
CA LYS A 146 -12.45 17.88 -5.16
C LYS A 146 -12.21 18.60 -3.84
N GLU A 147 -13.18 18.59 -2.93
CA GLU A 147 -13.12 19.35 -1.66
C GLU A 147 -12.75 18.48 -0.44
N PHE A 148 -12.64 17.16 -0.63
CA PHE A 148 -12.43 16.20 0.48
C PHE A 148 -10.95 15.94 0.82
N TRP A 149 -10.05 16.24 -0.11
CA TRP A 149 -8.63 15.91 -0.02
C TRP A 149 -7.89 16.60 1.13
N LEU A 150 -8.39 17.73 1.64
CA LEU A 150 -7.77 18.43 2.78
C LEU A 150 -8.18 17.86 4.14
N GLU A 151 -9.34 17.18 4.24
CA GLU A 151 -9.80 16.63 5.52
C GLU A 151 -9.25 15.22 5.80
N HIS A 152 -8.79 14.49 4.78
CA HIS A 152 -8.51 13.04 4.89
C HIS A 152 -7.16 12.58 4.35
N ALA A 153 -6.27 13.50 3.97
CA ALA A 153 -4.84 13.21 3.88
C ALA A 153 -4.25 12.84 5.26
N PHE A 154 -4.98 13.13 6.33
CA PHE A 154 -4.65 12.83 7.72
C PHE A 154 -5.77 11.99 8.32
N GLY A 155 -5.69 10.68 8.15
CA GLY A 155 -6.70 9.74 8.65
C GLY A 155 -6.88 9.81 10.16
N ASP A 156 -8.12 9.61 10.59
CA ASP A 156 -8.64 9.69 11.96
C ASP A 156 -8.17 8.54 12.89
N ASP A 157 -7.04 7.89 12.59
CA ASP A 157 -6.40 6.90 13.47
C ASP A 157 -4.94 7.31 13.75
N SER A 158 -4.79 7.97 14.90
CA SER A 158 -3.56 8.16 15.69
C SER A 158 -2.28 8.66 14.99
N SER A 159 -1.90 9.88 15.41
CA SER A 159 -0.59 10.56 15.30
C SER A 159 -0.22 11.19 13.96
N LEU A 160 -0.74 12.41 13.79
CA LEU A 160 -0.21 13.46 12.92
C LEU A 160 1.27 13.74 13.23
N PHE A 161 2.15 13.60 12.22
CA PHE A 161 3.43 14.31 12.18
C PHE A 161 3.51 15.07 10.85
N PHE A 162 3.66 16.39 10.95
CA PHE A 162 4.05 17.23 9.82
C PHE A 162 5.58 17.22 9.73
N ILE A 163 6.10 17.11 8.51
CA ILE A 163 7.51 17.39 8.21
C ILE A 163 7.61 18.88 7.89
N ASP A 164 8.46 19.59 8.64
CA ASP A 164 9.18 20.79 8.15
C ASP A 164 10.53 20.32 7.56
#